data_AF-A0A5J4QI83-F1
#
_entry.id   AF-A0A5J4QI83-F1
#
_cell.length_a   1.000
_cell.length_b   1.000
_cell.length_c   1.000
_cell.angle_alpha   90.00
_cell.angle_beta   90.00
_cell.angle_gamma   90.00
#
_symmetry.space_group_name_H-M   'P 1'
#
loop_
_entity.id
_entity.type
_entity.pdbx_description
1 polymer ?
#
loop_
_entity_poly.entity_id
_entity_poly.type
_entity_poly.pdbx_seq_one_letter_code
_entity_poly.pdbx_strand_id
1 'polypeptide(L)'
;MESYYVLVGIILGGIVFLAVFFHYVPFFLWLSAKVSGVNISLVQLFLMRIRNVPPYVIAPGLIEAHKAGLSKITRDELEAHYLAGGHVERVVHALVSASKANIDLSFQMATAIDLAGRDVFEAVQMSVNPKVIDTP
;
A
#
# COMPACT_ATOMS: atom_id res chain seq x y z
N MET A 1 -27.02 -38.57 -21.21
CA MET A 1 -25.70 -38.01 -21.58
C MET A 1 -25.74 -36.50 -21.72
N GLU A 2 -26.75 -35.89 -22.36
CA GLU A 2 -26.78 -34.43 -22.58
C GLU A 2 -26.80 -33.57 -21.30
N SER A 3 -27.56 -33.93 -20.27
CA SER A 3 -27.54 -33.19 -18.99
C SER A 3 -26.18 -33.19 -18.28
N TYR A 4 -25.34 -34.20 -18.51
CA TYR A 4 -24.00 -34.26 -17.91
C TYR A 4 -23.07 -33.21 -18.53
N TYR A 5 -23.11 -33.01 -19.85
CA TYR A 5 -22.32 -31.98 -20.52
C TYR A 5 -22.76 -30.56 -20.13
N VAL A 6 -24.07 -30.33 -19.94
CA VAL A 6 -24.59 -29.04 -19.45
C VAL A 6 -24.12 -28.77 -18.03
N LEU A 7 -24.19 -29.76 -17.13
CA LEU A 7 -23.71 -29.64 -15.75
C LEU A 7 -22.20 -29.36 -15.71
N VAL A 8 -21.41 -30.10 -16.49
CA VAL A 8 -19.96 -29.90 -16.61
C VAL A 8 -19.64 -28.51 -17.17
N GLY A 9 -20.39 -28.02 -18.16
CA GLY A 9 -20.25 -26.67 -18.71
C GLY A 9 -20.54 -25.57 -17.70
N ILE A 10 -21.58 -25.72 -16.87
CA ILE A 10 -21.91 -24.77 -15.79
C ILE A 10 -20.81 -24.77 -14.72
N ILE A 11 -20.30 -25.95 -14.33
CA ILE A 11 -19.23 -26.06 -13.34
C ILE A 11 -17.94 -25.40 -13.88
N LEU A 12 -17.55 -25.70 -15.12
CA LEU A 12 -16.40 -25.08 -15.77
C LEU A 12 -16.55 -23.56 -15.91
N GLY A 13 -17.71 -23.09 -16.36
CA GLY A 13 -18.02 -21.66 -16.45
C GLY A 13 -17.96 -20.97 -15.08
N GLY A 14 -18.50 -21.62 -14.05
CA GLY A 14 -18.43 -21.15 -12.67
C GLY A 14 -17.00 -21.05 -12.14
N ILE A 15 -16.16 -22.06 -12.40
CA ILE A 15 -14.74 -22.06 -12.01
C ILE A 15 -13.97 -20.94 -12.72
N VAL A 16 -14.16 -20.77 -14.04
CA VAL A 16 -13.51 -19.69 -14.80
C VAL A 16 -13.96 -18.32 -14.30
N PHE A 17 -15.27 -18.14 -14.06
CA PHE A 17 -15.79 -16.91 -13.49
C PHE A 17 -15.21 -16.62 -12.10
N LEU A 18 -15.12 -17.64 -11.23
CA LEU A 18 -14.50 -17.51 -9.91
C LEU A 18 -13.02 -17.13 -10.04
N ALA A 19 -12.28 -17.79 -10.92
CA ALA A 19 -10.85 -17.54 -11.13
C ALA A 19 -10.60 -16.11 -11.59
N VAL A 20 -11.41 -15.62 -12.55
CA VAL A 20 -11.38 -14.23 -12.99
C VAL A 20 -11.73 -13.30 -11.83
N PHE A 21 -12.82 -13.54 -11.12
CA PHE A 21 -13.25 -12.72 -9.99
C PHE A 21 -12.16 -12.60 -8.90
N PHE A 22 -11.58 -13.73 -8.47
CA PHE A 22 -10.50 -13.76 -7.48
C PHE A 22 -9.18 -13.14 -7.99
N HIS A 23 -8.93 -13.15 -9.30
CA HIS A 23 -7.78 -12.47 -9.89
C HIS A 23 -7.94 -10.94 -9.88
N TYR A 24 -9.16 -10.44 -10.11
CA TYR A 24 -9.44 -9.00 -10.15
C TYR A 24 -9.66 -8.38 -8.78
N VAL A 25 -10.25 -9.12 -7.84
CA VAL A 25 -10.54 -8.62 -6.49
C VAL A 25 -9.47 -9.08 -5.51
N PRO A 26 -8.64 -8.17 -4.96
CA PRO A 26 -7.61 -8.51 -4.00
C PRO A 26 -8.23 -8.73 -2.60
N PHE A 27 -8.98 -9.83 -2.45
CA PHE A 27 -9.74 -10.16 -1.23
C PHE A 27 -8.84 -10.30 0.00
N PHE A 28 -7.67 -10.94 -0.15
CA PHE A 28 -6.72 -11.11 0.95
C PHE A 28 -6.19 -9.77 1.47
N LEU A 29 -5.91 -8.83 0.58
CA LEU A 29 -5.47 -7.47 0.92
C LEU A 29 -6.52 -6.70 1.70
N TRP A 30 -7.77 -6.79 1.25
CA TRP A 30 -8.90 -6.19 1.94
C TRP A 30 -9.04 -6.74 3.37
N LEU A 31 -8.91 -8.07 3.53
CA LEU A 31 -8.96 -8.72 4.83
C LEU A 31 -7.81 -8.25 5.73
N SER A 32 -6.58 -8.19 5.21
CA SER A 32 -5.40 -7.69 5.93
C SER A 32 -5.57 -6.23 6.39
N ALA A 33 -6.13 -5.37 5.54
CA ALA A 33 -6.44 -3.98 5.90
C ALA A 33 -7.46 -3.91 7.03
N LYS A 34 -8.55 -4.67 6.91
CA LYS A 34 -9.63 -4.69 7.91
C LYS A 34 -9.17 -5.20 9.27
N VAL A 35 -8.39 -6.28 9.30
CA VAL A 35 -7.81 -6.84 10.54
C VAL A 35 -6.81 -5.87 11.18
N SER A 36 -6.14 -5.05 10.37
CA SER A 36 -5.20 -4.03 10.86
C SER A 36 -5.89 -2.73 11.31
N GLY A 37 -7.23 -2.67 11.32
CA GLY A 37 -7.99 -1.48 11.72
C GLY A 37 -8.12 -0.42 10.62
N VAL A 38 -7.67 -0.71 9.39
CA VAL A 38 -7.74 0.22 8.26
C VAL A 38 -9.03 -0.03 7.48
N ASN A 39 -9.93 0.96 7.50
CA ASN A 39 -11.22 0.89 6.82
C ASN A 39 -11.07 1.15 5.31
N ILE A 40 -10.74 0.11 4.54
CA ILE A 40 -10.77 0.12 3.07
C ILE A 40 -11.90 -0.78 2.59
N SER A 41 -12.74 -0.31 1.68
CA SER A 41 -13.77 -1.11 1.02
C SER A 41 -13.22 -1.89 -0.18
N LEU A 42 -13.83 -3.03 -0.50
CA LEU A 42 -13.51 -3.77 -1.73
C LEU A 42 -13.74 -2.91 -2.99
N VAL A 43 -14.76 -2.06 -2.96
CA VAL A 43 -15.06 -1.11 -4.05
C VAL A 43 -13.91 -0.12 -4.23
N GLN A 44 -13.32 0.41 -3.15
CA GLN A 44 -12.16 1.30 -3.23
C GLN A 44 -10.94 0.61 -3.84
N LEU A 45 -10.62 -0.62 -3.43
CA LEU A 45 -9.51 -1.39 -4.01
C LEU A 45 -9.72 -1.66 -5.50
N PHE A 46 -10.97 -1.87 -5.91
CA PHE A 46 -11.34 -2.00 -7.31
C PHE A 46 -11.18 -0.67 -8.08
N LEU A 47 -11.64 0.45 -7.51
CA LEU A 47 -11.48 1.78 -8.10
C LEU A 47 -10.01 2.19 -8.24
N MET A 48 -9.13 1.80 -7.31
CA MET A 48 -7.68 2.01 -7.45
C MET A 48 -7.15 1.37 -8.73
N ARG A 49 -7.56 0.12 -9.02
CA ARG A 49 -7.12 -0.59 -10.22
C ARG A 49 -7.59 0.12 -11.50
N ILE A 50 -8.81 0.67 -11.51
CA ILE A 50 -9.31 1.49 -12.63
C ILE A 50 -8.47 2.76 -12.82
N ARG A 51 -7.98 3.37 -11.72
CA ARG A 51 -7.12 4.56 -11.74
C ARG A 51 -5.64 4.24 -12.03
N ASN A 52 -5.31 3.01 -12.41
CA ASN A 52 -3.92 2.52 -12.57
C ASN A 52 -3.06 2.66 -11.31
N VAL A 53 -3.69 2.65 -10.12
CA VAL A 53 -2.97 2.62 -8.84
C VAL A 53 -2.98 1.19 -8.29
N PRO A 54 -1.82 0.57 -8.03
CA PRO A 54 -1.76 -0.78 -7.52
C PRO A 54 -2.17 -0.83 -6.04
N PRO A 55 -3.26 -1.52 -5.68
CA PRO A 55 -3.71 -1.64 -4.28
C PRO A 55 -2.68 -2.35 -3.39
N TYR A 56 -1.82 -3.17 -3.99
CA TYR A 56 -0.75 -3.92 -3.32
C TYR A 56 0.36 -3.01 -2.76
N VAL A 57 0.47 -1.77 -3.22
CA VAL A 57 1.44 -0.79 -2.69
C VAL A 57 0.77 0.08 -1.62
N ILE A 58 -0.45 0.56 -1.91
CA ILE A 58 -1.15 1.52 -1.05
C ILE A 58 -1.62 0.90 0.26
N ALA A 59 -2.25 -0.28 0.22
CA ALA A 59 -2.84 -0.87 1.42
C ALA A 59 -1.79 -1.31 2.46
N PRO A 60 -0.68 -1.99 2.10
CA PRO A 60 0.39 -2.28 3.07
C PRO A 60 1.00 -1.02 3.66
N GLY A 61 1.26 0.01 2.86
CA GLY A 61 1.77 1.30 3.34
C GLY A 61 0.80 1.96 4.34
N LEU A 62 -0.50 1.95 4.05
CA LEU A 62 -1.51 2.50 4.96
C LEU A 62 -1.63 1.68 6.26
N ILE A 63 -1.53 0.35 6.17
CA ILE A 63 -1.50 -0.54 7.34
C ILE A 63 -0.29 -0.23 8.22
N GLU A 64 0.89 -0.05 7.63
CA GLU A 64 2.12 0.24 8.37
C GLU A 64 2.06 1.62 9.04
N ALA A 65 1.63 2.64 8.31
CA ALA A 65 1.37 3.97 8.86
C ALA A 65 0.39 3.92 10.04
N HIS A 66 -0.74 3.21 9.88
CA HIS A 66 -1.73 3.07 10.94
C HIS A 66 -1.16 2.36 12.18
N LYS A 67 -0.39 1.28 11.98
CA LYS A 67 0.29 0.56 13.07
C LYS A 67 1.35 1.39 13.79
N ALA A 68 1.97 2.35 13.10
CA ALA A 68 2.91 3.30 13.69
C ALA A 68 2.23 4.48 14.40
N GLY A 69 0.89 4.51 14.48
CA GLY A 69 0.15 5.62 15.08
C GLY A 69 -0.02 6.83 14.16
N LEU A 70 0.36 6.72 12.89
CA LEU A 70 0.20 7.76 11.86
C LEU A 70 -1.20 7.71 11.23
N SER A 71 -2.24 7.72 12.07
CA SER A 71 -3.64 7.63 11.65
C SER A 71 -4.15 8.83 10.85
N LYS A 72 -3.38 9.92 10.80
CA LYS A 72 -3.67 11.12 10.00
C LYS A 72 -3.47 10.89 8.50
N ILE A 73 -2.67 9.91 8.12
CA ILE A 73 -2.37 9.61 6.71
C ILE A 73 -3.58 8.94 6.08
N THR A 74 -4.09 9.53 5.01
CA THR A 74 -5.22 8.99 4.28
C THR A 74 -4.79 8.16 3.08
N ARG A 75 -5.66 7.23 2.67
CA ARG A 75 -5.50 6.45 1.45
C ARG A 75 -5.37 7.34 0.20
N ASP A 76 -6.17 8.41 0.15
CA ASP A 76 -6.23 9.31 -1.01
C ASP A 76 -4.92 10.10 -1.17
N GLU A 77 -4.26 10.45 -0.07
CA GLU A 77 -2.92 11.05 -0.08
C GLU A 77 -1.84 10.10 -0.61
N LEU A 78 -1.87 8.83 -0.19
CA LEU A 78 -0.94 7.82 -0.71
C LEU A 78 -1.18 7.54 -2.20
N GLU A 79 -2.45 7.50 -2.63
CA GLU A 79 -2.81 7.39 -4.05
C GLU A 79 -2.33 8.58 -4.86
N ALA A 80 -2.55 9.80 -4.36
CA ALA A 80 -2.11 11.02 -5.02
C ALA A 80 -0.58 11.07 -5.17
N HIS A 81 0.15 10.65 -4.14
CA HIS A 81 1.61 10.59 -4.19
C HIS A 81 2.10 9.55 -5.20
N TYR A 82 1.48 8.36 -5.25
CA TYR A 82 1.80 7.35 -6.26
C TYR A 82 1.53 7.86 -7.68
N LEU A 83 0.38 8.52 -7.89
CA LEU A 83 0.01 9.10 -9.18
C LEU A 83 0.92 10.26 -9.61
N ALA A 84 1.51 10.98 -8.65
CA ALA A 84 2.55 11.98 -8.89
C ALA A 84 3.91 11.36 -9.28
N GLY A 85 4.03 10.02 -9.30
CA GLY A 85 5.26 9.30 -9.62
C GLY A 85 6.19 9.08 -8.42
N GLY A 86 5.70 9.28 -7.21
CA GLY A 86 6.47 9.08 -5.98
C GLY A 86 6.45 7.64 -5.44
N HIS A 87 7.38 7.35 -4.53
CA HIS A 87 7.57 6.03 -3.92
C HIS A 87 6.89 5.96 -2.56
N VAL A 88 5.63 5.49 -2.56
CA VAL A 88 4.81 5.35 -1.35
C VAL A 88 5.49 4.53 -0.25
N GLU A 89 6.12 3.40 -0.59
CA GLU A 89 6.79 2.53 0.39
C GLU A 89 7.93 3.26 1.13
N ARG A 90 8.77 3.99 0.39
CA ARG A 90 9.90 4.76 0.97
C ARG A 90 9.42 5.84 1.91
N VAL A 91 8.40 6.60 1.49
CA VAL A 91 7.80 7.66 2.31
C VAL A 91 7.18 7.09 3.59
N VAL A 92 6.42 6.00 3.50
CA VAL A 92 5.80 5.37 4.67
C VAL A 92 6.86 4.85 5.64
N HIS A 93 7.87 4.11 5.14
CA HIS A 93 8.95 3.62 6.00
C HIS A 93 9.74 4.77 6.66
N ALA A 94 9.97 5.87 5.94
CA ALA A 94 10.62 7.05 6.50
C ALA A 94 9.78 7.67 7.63
N LEU A 95 8.48 7.82 7.43
CA LEU A 95 7.57 8.36 8.44
C LEU A 95 7.47 7.46 9.67
N VAL A 96 7.42 6.14 9.47
CA VAL A 96 7.39 5.15 10.56
C VAL A 96 8.69 5.20 11.36
N SER A 97 9.85 5.28 10.70
CA SER A 97 11.16 5.44 11.35
C SER A 97 11.28 6.76 12.10
N ALA A 98 10.83 7.87 11.49
CA ALA A 98 10.82 9.19 12.11
C ALA A 98 9.93 9.20 13.36
N SER A 99 8.73 8.64 13.28
CA SER A 99 7.79 8.53 14.40
C SER A 99 8.38 7.72 15.57
N LYS A 100 9.05 6.59 15.29
CA LYS A 100 9.72 5.77 16.32
C LYS A 100 10.90 6.51 16.98
N ALA A 101 11.58 7.37 16.26
CA ALA A 101 12.69 8.19 16.76
C ALA A 101 12.25 9.55 17.31
N ASN A 102 10.93 9.79 17.40
CA ASN A 102 10.35 11.04 17.85
C ASN A 102 10.81 12.28 17.03
N ILE A 103 11.04 12.09 15.74
CA ILE A 103 11.34 13.14 14.76
C ILE A 103 10.02 13.63 14.16
N ASP A 104 9.80 14.94 14.17
CA ASP A 104 8.64 15.55 13.52
C ASP A 104 8.84 15.60 12.00
N LEU A 105 8.27 14.61 11.31
CA LEU A 105 8.25 14.53 9.85
C LEU A 105 6.80 14.42 9.37
N SER A 106 6.34 15.45 8.66
CA SER A 106 5.01 15.44 8.05
C SER A 106 4.99 14.64 6.75
N PHE A 107 3.83 14.07 6.43
CA PHE A 107 3.62 13.34 5.16
C PHE A 107 3.93 14.22 3.95
N GLN A 108 3.54 15.49 3.99
CA GLN A 108 3.77 16.46 2.91
C GLN A 108 5.27 16.75 2.73
N MET A 109 6.03 16.83 3.82
CA MET A 109 7.47 17.02 3.74
C MET A 109 8.16 15.78 3.18
N ALA A 110 7.79 14.59 3.66
CA ALA A 110 8.37 13.34 3.20
C ALA A 110 8.09 13.08 1.71
N THR A 111 6.86 13.34 1.25
CA THR A 111 6.49 13.23 -0.17
C THR A 111 7.18 14.28 -1.03
N ALA A 112 7.36 15.52 -0.55
CA ALA A 112 8.09 16.55 -1.28
C ALA A 112 9.57 16.20 -1.47
N ILE A 113 10.21 15.60 -0.47
CA ILE A 113 11.61 15.13 -0.54
C ILE A 113 11.73 13.99 -1.56
N ASP A 114 10.81 13.01 -1.53
CA ASP A 114 10.81 11.90 -2.49
C ASP A 114 10.60 12.39 -3.93
N LEU A 115 9.63 13.30 -4.15
CA LEU A 115 9.39 13.91 -5.47
C LEU A 115 10.55 14.78 -5.96
N ALA A 116 11.37 15.32 -5.05
CA ALA A 116 12.61 16.02 -5.39
C ALA A 116 13.75 15.06 -5.81
N GLY A 117 13.48 13.74 -5.86
CA GLY A 117 14.45 12.71 -6.23
C GLY A 117 15.46 12.41 -5.13
N ARG A 118 15.14 12.71 -3.88
CA ARG A 118 16.00 12.42 -2.71
C ARG A 118 15.45 11.22 -1.95
N ASP A 119 16.34 10.40 -1.41
CA ASP A 119 15.93 9.30 -0.55
C ASP A 119 15.58 9.82 0.85
N VAL A 120 14.28 10.06 1.07
CA VAL A 120 13.76 10.49 2.37
C VAL A 120 14.01 9.46 3.47
N PHE A 121 14.03 8.17 3.13
CA PHE A 121 14.24 7.10 4.09
C PHE A 121 15.68 7.09 4.60
N GLU A 122 16.66 7.23 3.71
CA GLU A 122 18.08 7.36 4.08
C GLU A 122 18.32 8.59 4.97
N ALA A 123 17.73 9.74 4.62
CA ALA A 123 17.87 10.96 5.41
C ALA A 123 17.34 10.81 6.85
N VAL A 124 16.19 10.16 7.02
CA VAL A 124 15.65 9.83 8.34
C VAL A 124 16.55 8.82 9.05
N GLN A 125 16.95 7.73 8.38
CA GLN A 125 17.80 6.71 8.99
C GLN A 125 19.11 7.27 9.54
N MET A 126 19.77 8.16 8.80
CA MET A 126 20.99 8.83 9.25
C MET A 126 20.78 9.70 10.49
N SER A 127 19.56 10.19 10.72
CA SER A 127 19.20 10.96 11.91
C SER A 127 18.89 10.07 13.11
N VAL A 128 18.35 8.87 12.89
CA VAL A 128 18.00 7.90 13.95
C VAL A 128 19.19 7.03 14.37
N ASN A 129 19.97 6.58 13.40
CA ASN A 129 21.14 5.72 13.61
C ASN A 129 22.32 6.30 12.83
N PRO A 130 23.03 7.29 13.40
CA PRO A 130 24.09 7.98 12.69
C PRO A 130 25.19 6.99 12.32
N LYS A 131 25.58 7.01 11.05
CA LYS A 131 26.69 6.18 10.58
C LYS A 131 27.98 6.66 11.24
N VAL A 132 28.57 5.82 12.09
CA VAL A 132 29.94 6.03 12.56
C VAL A 132 30.86 5.81 11.36
N ILE A 133 31.45 6.89 10.85
CA ILE A 133 32.50 6.79 9.84
C ILE A 133 33.82 6.76 10.60
N ASP A 134 34.41 5.57 10.71
CA ASP A 134 35.78 5.43 11.22
C ASP A 134 36.72 6.13 10.24
N THR A 135 37.30 7.23 10.73
CA THR A 135 38.37 7.94 10.02
C THR A 135 39.72 7.42 10.56
N PRO A 136 40.73 7.23 9.68
CA PRO A 136 42.01 6.61 10.05
C PRO A 136 42.90 7.49 10.94
#